data_AF-A0A2M9EH87-F1
#
_entry.id   AF-A0A2M9EH87-F1
#
_cell.length_a   1.000
_cell.length_b   1.000
_cell.length_c   1.000
_cell.angle_alpha   90.00
_cell.angle_beta   90.00
_cell.angle_gamma   90.00
#
_symmetry.space_group_name_H-M   'P 1'
#
loop_
_entity.id
_entity.type
_entity.pdbx_description
1 polymer ?
#
loop_
_entity_poly.entity_id
_entity_poly.type
_entity_poly.pdbx_seq_one_letter_code
_entity_poly.pdbx_strand_id
1 'polypeptide(L)'
;MTIERRQFSERLAAALRNAGYEPRAATLHRLFNSRYAGRSVSYQTSLRWLSGQAIPEQDKLQVLALMLGITPQWLRYGSDASKNQRAPLPLDNDDEQILRLYLALPGDSKFLVARLIRKLSHPEQNALGTAPVNPTENIPPKG
;
A
#
# COMPACT_ATOMS: atom_id res chain seq x y z
N MET A 1 -8.61 32.41 8.38
CA MET A 1 -7.91 31.11 8.51
C MET A 1 -8.94 30.10 9.01
N THR A 2 -9.20 29.00 8.30
CA THR A 2 -10.26 28.04 8.70
C THR A 2 -9.69 26.95 9.60
N ILE A 3 -10.49 26.47 10.56
CA ILE A 3 -10.10 25.43 11.53
C ILE A 3 -9.55 24.18 10.82
N GLU A 4 -10.19 23.77 9.71
CA GLU A 4 -9.79 22.63 8.88
C GLU A 4 -8.35 22.74 8.37
N ARG A 5 -7.93 23.92 7.89
CA ARG A 5 -6.57 24.11 7.37
C ARG A 5 -5.50 24.07 8.46
N ARG A 6 -5.82 24.57 9.66
CA ARG A 6 -4.93 24.51 10.82
C ARG A 6 -4.72 23.05 11.24
N GLN A 7 -5.81 22.31 11.40
CA GLN A 7 -5.79 20.90 11.76
C GLN A 7 -5.03 20.05 10.72
N PHE A 8 -5.21 20.34 9.42
CA PHE A 8 -4.41 19.72 8.36
C PHE A 8 -2.91 19.95 8.58
N SER A 9 -2.50 21.20 8.86
CA SER A 9 -1.09 21.52 9.06
C SER A 9 -0.48 20.84 10.30
N GLU A 10 -1.26 20.73 11.37
CA GLU A 10 -0.87 20.03 12.60
C GLU A 10 -0.67 18.54 12.33
N ARG A 11 -1.59 17.91 11.58
CA ARG A 11 -1.47 16.52 11.15
C ARG A 11 -0.28 16.29 10.23
N LEU A 12 -0.04 17.18 9.27
CA LEU A 12 1.11 17.09 8.38
C LEU A 12 2.42 17.20 9.15
N ALA A 13 2.51 18.12 10.10
CA ALA A 13 3.67 18.26 10.97
C ALA A 13 3.87 17.04 11.89
N ALA A 14 2.78 16.48 12.43
CA ALA A 14 2.83 15.25 13.21
C ALA A 14 3.28 14.04 12.37
N ALA A 15 2.75 13.90 11.15
CA ALA A 15 3.13 12.83 10.23
C ALA A 15 4.60 12.92 9.82
N LEU A 16 5.13 14.13 9.59
CA LEU A 16 6.56 14.33 9.34
C LEU A 16 7.40 13.87 10.54
N ARG A 17 7.02 14.26 11.77
CA ARG A 17 7.72 13.82 12.98
C ARG A 17 7.67 12.30 13.16
N ASN A 18 6.52 11.68 12.92
CA ASN A 18 6.35 10.23 13.01
C ASN A 18 7.19 9.48 11.96
N ALA A 19 7.38 10.08 10.78
CA ALA A 19 8.26 9.57 9.74
C ALA A 19 9.76 9.88 9.99
N GLY A 20 10.11 10.49 11.13
CA GLY A 20 11.48 10.82 11.51
C GLY A 20 12.05 12.10 10.87
N TYR A 21 11.19 12.94 10.27
CA TYR A 21 11.59 14.19 9.64
C TYR A 21 11.22 15.41 10.49
N GLU A 22 12.05 16.44 10.44
CA GLU A 22 11.69 17.73 11.01
C GLU A 22 10.59 18.41 10.18
N PRO A 23 9.55 18.99 10.82
CA PRO A 23 8.44 19.66 10.15
C PRO A 23 8.86 21.05 9.61
N ARG A 24 9.83 21.07 8.70
CA ARG A 24 10.36 22.25 8.03
C ARG A 24 9.99 22.25 6.56
N ALA A 25 9.72 23.45 6.02
CA ALA A 25 9.35 23.62 4.62
C ALA A 25 10.44 23.13 3.66
N ALA A 26 11.72 23.28 4.02
CA ALA A 26 12.85 22.80 3.21
C ALA A 26 12.85 21.26 3.09
N THR A 27 12.62 20.58 4.21
CA THR A 27 12.55 19.11 4.28
C THR A 27 11.37 18.59 3.47
N LEU A 28 10.18 19.18 3.68
CA LEU A 28 8.97 18.82 2.95
C LEU A 28 9.13 19.04 1.44
N HIS A 29 9.66 20.20 1.03
CA HIS A 29 9.91 20.55 -0.36
C HIS A 29 10.85 19.54 -1.05
N ARG A 30 11.98 19.23 -0.41
CA ARG A 30 12.96 18.26 -0.94
C ARG A 30 12.34 16.86 -1.04
N LEU A 31 11.68 16.39 0.02
CA LEU A 31 11.07 15.05 0.03
C LEU A 31 9.96 14.92 -1.01
N PHE A 32 9.14 15.96 -1.18
CA PHE A 32 8.03 15.99 -2.14
C PHE A 32 8.54 15.99 -3.58
N ASN A 33 9.41 16.92 -3.94
CA ASN A 33 9.92 17.02 -5.30
C ASN A 33 10.76 15.80 -5.71
N SER A 34 11.36 15.08 -4.74
CA SER A 34 12.07 13.83 -5.03
C SER A 34 11.15 12.66 -5.38
N ARG A 35 9.86 12.70 -4.99
CA ARG A 35 8.90 11.60 -5.21
C ARG A 35 7.79 11.96 -6.20
N TYR A 36 7.61 13.24 -6.49
CA TYR A 36 6.58 13.72 -7.41
C TYR A 36 7.12 13.74 -8.84
N ALA A 37 6.52 12.93 -9.71
CA ALA A 37 6.88 12.85 -11.13
C ALA A 37 6.25 13.97 -11.99
N GLY A 38 5.37 14.80 -11.41
CA GLY A 38 4.70 15.91 -12.10
C GLY A 38 5.44 17.24 -11.97
N ARG A 39 4.70 18.34 -12.11
CA ARG A 39 5.25 19.70 -11.95
C ARG A 39 5.73 19.94 -10.52
N SER A 40 7.04 20.14 -10.37
CA SER A 40 7.66 20.42 -9.07
C SER A 40 6.92 21.51 -8.30
N VAL A 41 6.79 21.29 -7.00
CA VAL A 41 6.14 22.23 -6.09
C VAL A 41 7.20 23.20 -5.58
N SER A 42 6.83 24.48 -5.46
CA SER A 42 7.75 25.50 -4.93
C SER A 42 7.90 25.40 -3.41
N TYR A 43 9.01 25.94 -2.89
CA TYR A 43 9.24 26.07 -1.45
C TYR A 43 8.08 26.82 -0.74
N GLN A 44 7.58 27.89 -1.37
CA GLN A 44 6.49 28.70 -0.80
C GLN A 44 5.21 27.88 -0.64
N THR A 45 4.92 26.97 -1.57
CA THR A 45 3.76 26.07 -1.46
C THR A 45 3.94 25.10 -0.29
N SER A 46 5.14 24.55 -0.11
CA SER A 46 5.44 23.68 1.05
C SER A 46 5.29 24.42 2.38
N LEU A 47 5.71 25.69 2.43
CA LEU A 47 5.50 26.55 3.60
C LEU A 47 4.01 26.78 3.87
N ARG A 48 3.21 27.03 2.82
CA ARG A 48 1.75 27.22 2.94
C ARG A 48 1.01 25.99 3.45
N TRP A 49 1.50 24.78 3.14
CA TRP A 49 0.94 23.53 3.67
C TRP A 49 1.24 23.38 5.16
N LEU A 50 2.48 23.62 5.57
CA LEU A 50 2.90 23.54 6.98
C LEU A 50 2.33 24.65 7.85
N SER A 51 2.00 25.81 7.28
CA SER A 51 1.38 26.92 8.01
C SER A 51 -0.15 26.87 8.00
N GLY A 52 -0.76 25.88 7.33
CA GLY A 52 -2.22 25.79 7.18
C GLY A 52 -2.80 26.97 6.39
N GLN A 53 -2.00 27.61 5.53
CA GLN A 53 -2.49 28.64 4.62
C GLN A 53 -3.18 28.04 3.40
N ALA A 54 -2.72 26.87 2.93
CA ALA A 54 -3.30 26.15 1.81
C ALA A 54 -3.39 24.64 2.10
N ILE A 55 -4.40 23.99 1.53
CA ILE A 55 -4.47 22.52 1.45
C ILE A 55 -4.02 22.12 0.04
N PRO A 56 -3.15 21.11 -0.11
CA PRO A 56 -2.76 20.58 -1.41
C PRO A 56 -3.96 20.03 -2.20
N GLU A 57 -3.85 20.09 -3.53
CA GLU A 57 -4.74 19.38 -4.43
C GLU A 57 -4.63 17.85 -4.23
N GLN A 58 -5.62 17.11 -4.74
CA GLN A 58 -5.78 15.69 -4.48
C GLN A 58 -4.57 14.85 -4.92
N ASP A 59 -3.95 15.18 -6.05
CA ASP A 59 -2.75 14.53 -6.56
C ASP A 59 -1.55 14.70 -5.61
N LYS A 60 -1.31 15.93 -5.13
CA LYS A 60 -0.23 16.28 -4.21
C LYS A 60 -0.49 15.69 -2.82
N LEU A 61 -1.75 15.69 -2.38
CA LEU A 61 -2.20 15.06 -1.15
C LEU A 61 -1.91 13.54 -1.18
N GLN A 62 -2.19 12.88 -2.31
CA GLN A 62 -1.90 11.45 -2.49
C GLN A 62 -0.41 11.15 -2.33
N VAL A 63 0.44 11.98 -2.93
CA VAL A 63 1.91 11.82 -2.88
C VAL A 63 2.46 12.09 -1.49
N LEU A 64 1.94 13.10 -0.78
CA LEU A 64 2.27 13.35 0.62
C LEU A 64 1.88 12.18 1.51
N ALA A 65 0.68 11.64 1.31
CA ALA A 65 0.18 10.51 2.08
C ALA A 65 1.05 9.25 1.85
N LEU A 66 1.34 8.94 0.59
CA LEU A 66 2.22 7.83 0.20
C LEU A 66 3.61 7.97 0.80
N MET A 67 4.21 9.16 0.72
CA MET A 67 5.53 9.45 1.28
C MET A 67 5.59 9.24 2.79
N LEU A 68 4.53 9.63 3.50
CA LEU A 68 4.45 9.60 4.96
C LEU A 68 3.88 8.28 5.50
N GLY A 69 3.48 7.35 4.61
CA GLY A 69 2.90 6.06 4.99
C GLY A 69 1.51 6.14 5.62
N ILE A 70 0.74 7.19 5.30
CA ILE A 70 -0.61 7.44 5.83
C ILE A 70 -1.63 7.53 4.68
N THR A 71 -2.93 7.60 5.00
CA THR A 71 -3.96 7.80 3.97
C THR A 71 -4.18 9.29 3.66
N PRO A 72 -4.56 9.65 2.42
CA PRO A 72 -4.83 11.05 2.06
C PRO A 72 -6.03 11.61 2.84
N GLN A 73 -7.03 10.75 3.11
CA GLN A 73 -8.22 11.12 3.87
C GLN A 73 -7.90 11.41 5.34
N TRP A 74 -7.02 10.62 5.97
CA TRP A 74 -6.54 10.90 7.32
C TRP A 74 -5.76 12.21 7.37
N LEU A 75 -4.88 12.45 6.38
CA LEU A 75 -4.13 13.70 6.32
C LEU A 75 -5.06 14.93 6.19
N ARG A 76 -6.10 14.83 5.35
CA ARG A 76 -7.06 15.91 5.10
C ARG A 76 -7.99 16.17 6.29
N TYR A 77 -8.65 15.14 6.80
CA TYR A 77 -9.75 15.28 7.76
C TYR A 77 -9.42 14.85 9.18
N GLY A 78 -8.35 14.07 9.38
CA GLY A 78 -7.96 13.56 10.70
C GLY A 78 -8.89 12.51 11.28
N SER A 79 -9.91 12.09 10.55
CA SER A 79 -10.72 10.94 10.93
C SER A 79 -9.95 9.67 10.56
N ASP A 80 -9.67 8.85 11.57
CA ASP A 80 -9.36 7.43 11.38
C ASP A 80 -10.58 6.72 10.77
N ALA A 81 -10.75 6.88 9.45
CA ALA A 81 -11.42 5.87 8.63
C ALA A 81 -10.45 4.71 8.33
N SER A 82 -9.47 4.48 9.21
CA SER A 82 -8.64 3.27 9.31
C SER A 82 -9.48 2.08 9.82
N LYS A 83 -10.64 1.86 9.19
CA LYS A 83 -11.39 0.62 9.07
C LYS A 83 -12.23 0.67 7.79
N ASN A 84 -11.58 0.83 6.64
CA ASN A 84 -11.93 0.15 5.38
C ASN A 84 -11.32 0.88 4.19
N GLN A 85 -10.26 0.28 3.65
CA GLN A 85 -10.08 0.12 2.20
C GLN A 85 -8.93 -0.88 1.93
N ARG A 86 -9.05 -2.08 2.51
CA ARG A 86 -9.19 -3.22 1.60
C ARG A 86 -10.66 -3.16 1.22
N ALA A 87 -11.02 -3.19 -0.06
CA ALA A 87 -12.39 -3.56 -0.39
C ALA A 87 -12.73 -4.80 0.47
N PRO A 88 -13.92 -4.90 1.08
CA PRO A 88 -14.34 -6.18 1.64
C PRO A 88 -14.26 -7.15 0.47
N LEU A 89 -13.22 -7.98 0.46
CA LEU A 89 -13.36 -9.27 -0.17
C LEU A 89 -14.61 -9.84 0.52
N PRO A 90 -15.64 -10.28 -0.19
CA PRO A 90 -16.69 -11.08 0.42
C PRO A 90 -15.97 -12.32 0.96
N LEU A 91 -15.52 -12.23 2.20
CA LEU A 91 -14.92 -13.28 2.96
C LEU A 91 -16.06 -13.94 3.69
N ASP A 92 -16.16 -15.24 3.55
CA ASP A 92 -17.08 -16.02 4.36
C ASP A 92 -16.66 -15.89 5.83
N ASN A 93 -17.56 -16.18 6.79
CA ASN A 93 -17.24 -16.03 8.23
C ASN A 93 -15.94 -16.74 8.64
N ASP A 94 -15.60 -17.83 7.97
CA ASP A 94 -14.39 -18.62 8.22
C ASP A 94 -13.13 -17.88 7.76
N ASP A 95 -13.16 -17.22 6.61
CA ASP A 95 -12.04 -16.45 6.08
C ASP A 95 -11.77 -15.20 6.94
N GLU A 96 -12.83 -14.55 7.43
CA GLU A 96 -12.70 -13.44 8.39
C GLU A 96 -12.02 -13.90 9.69
N GLN A 97 -12.38 -15.07 10.18
CA GLN A 97 -11.81 -15.64 11.40
C GLN A 97 -10.33 -16.02 11.20
N ILE A 98 -9.99 -16.64 10.07
CA ILE A 98 -8.60 -16.98 9.71
C ILE A 98 -7.74 -15.72 9.59
N LEU A 99 -8.27 -14.67 8.97
CA LEU A 99 -7.55 -13.39 8.83
C LEU A 99 -7.27 -12.76 10.20
N ARG A 100 -8.25 -12.77 11.12
CA ARG A 100 -8.06 -12.26 12.49
C ARG A 100 -6.96 -13.02 13.23
N LEU A 101 -6.97 -14.35 13.13
CA LEU A 101 -5.94 -15.20 13.73
C LEU A 101 -4.58 -14.86 13.12
N TYR A 102 -4.46 -14.83 11.79
CA TYR A 102 -3.21 -14.52 11.10
C TYR A 102 -2.64 -13.14 11.51
N LEU A 103 -3.48 -12.11 11.64
CA LEU A 103 -3.02 -10.79 12.07
C LEU A 103 -2.49 -10.78 13.51
N ALA A 104 -3.05 -11.62 14.39
CA ALA A 104 -2.63 -11.76 15.79
C ALA A 104 -1.36 -12.60 15.98
N LEU A 105 -0.89 -13.31 14.96
CA LEU A 105 0.31 -14.16 15.06
C LEU A 105 1.61 -13.32 15.23
N PRO A 106 2.59 -13.80 16.04
CA PRO A 106 3.96 -13.28 16.05
C PRO A 106 4.65 -13.44 14.69
N GLY A 107 5.71 -12.67 14.44
CA GLY A 107 6.41 -12.60 13.15
C GLY A 107 6.85 -13.96 12.59
N ASP A 108 7.41 -14.80 13.45
CA ASP A 108 7.91 -16.14 13.06
C ASP A 108 6.77 -17.07 12.62
N SER A 109 5.63 -17.00 13.30
CA SER A 109 4.45 -17.81 12.99
C SER A 109 3.77 -17.34 11.69
N LYS A 110 3.78 -16.03 11.40
CA LYS A 110 3.27 -15.49 10.12
C LYS A 110 4.07 -16.01 8.93
N PHE A 111 5.40 -16.13 9.06
CA PHE A 111 6.25 -16.66 8.00
C PHE A 111 5.92 -18.12 7.67
N LEU A 112 5.69 -18.95 8.69
CA LEU A 112 5.29 -20.35 8.49
C LEU A 112 3.94 -20.48 7.80
N VAL A 113 2.95 -19.69 8.23
CA VAL A 113 1.61 -19.69 7.61
C VAL A 113 1.69 -19.20 6.16
N ALA A 114 2.41 -18.12 5.88
CA ALA A 114 2.59 -17.63 4.51
C ALA A 114 3.28 -18.66 3.60
N ARG A 115 4.29 -19.36 4.12
CA ARG A 115 4.98 -20.44 3.41
C ARG A 115 4.06 -21.62 3.12
N LEU A 116 3.19 -21.99 4.07
CA LEU A 116 2.23 -23.07 3.91
C LEU A 116 1.16 -22.72 2.88
N ILE A 117 0.55 -21.52 2.98
CA ILE A 117 -0.43 -21.02 2.01
C ILE A 117 0.18 -21.01 0.60
N ARG A 118 1.43 -20.56 0.45
CA ARG A 118 2.13 -20.55 -0.84
C ARG A 118 2.36 -21.95 -1.41
N LYS A 119 2.65 -22.94 -0.56
CA LYS A 119 2.78 -24.34 -0.99
C LYS A 119 1.44 -24.92 -1.44
N LEU A 120 0.37 -24.63 -0.72
CA LEU A 120 -0.97 -25.14 -1.02
C LEU A 120 -1.60 -24.42 -2.22
N SER A 121 -1.21 -23.17 -2.51
CA SER A 121 -1.70 -22.42 -3.66
C SER A 121 -1.02 -22.79 -4.99
N HIS A 122 0.05 -23.58 -4.96
CA HIS A 122 0.71 -24.13 -6.16
C HIS A 122 0.63 -25.66 -6.14
N PRO A 123 -0.49 -26.28 -6.60
CA PRO A 123 -0.60 -27.74 -6.65
C PRO A 123 0.23 -28.42 -7.76
N GLU A 124 1.01 -27.72 -8.59
CA GLU A 124 1.62 -28.35 -9.78
C GLU A 124 3.11 -28.03 -9.99
N GLN A 125 3.97 -28.84 -9.36
CA GLN A 125 5.30 -29.18 -9.88
C GLN A 125 5.56 -30.71 -9.79
N ASN A 126 4.50 -31.53 -9.72
CA ASN A 126 4.61 -32.99 -9.65
C ASN A 126 4.24 -33.71 -10.98
N ALA A 127 4.29 -33.01 -12.11
CA ALA A 127 4.01 -33.57 -13.44
C ALA A 127 5.27 -33.71 -14.32
N LEU A 128 6.44 -33.96 -13.73
CA LEU A 128 7.65 -34.39 -14.44
C LEU A 128 8.13 -35.71 -13.87
N GLY A 129 7.62 -36.82 -14.42
CA GLY A 129 8.12 -38.15 -14.09
C GLY A 129 7.14 -39.26 -14.41
N THR A 130 6.94 -39.57 -15.69
CA THR A 130 6.73 -40.94 -16.21
C THR A 130 6.61 -40.88 -17.74
N ALA A 131 7.74 -40.96 -18.43
CA ALA A 131 7.77 -41.70 -19.69
C ALA A 131 8.15 -43.16 -19.34
N PRO A 132 7.54 -44.15 -20.01
CA PRO A 132 8.34 -44.84 -21.00
C PRO A 132 7.59 -45.14 -22.32
N VAL A 133 8.37 -44.98 -23.39
CA VAL A 133 8.34 -45.63 -24.71
C VAL A 133 7.30 -46.73 -24.99
N ASN A 134 6.60 -46.61 -26.13
CA ASN A 134 6.70 -47.66 -27.17
C ASN A 134 6.41 -47.10 -28.59
N PRO A 135 7.14 -47.55 -29.62
CA PRO A 135 6.96 -47.15 -31.02
C PRO A 135 6.07 -48.15 -31.79
N THR A 136 5.68 -47.77 -33.02
CA THR A 136 4.84 -48.50 -34.01
C THR A 136 3.34 -48.29 -33.77
N GLU A 137 2.62 -47.56 -34.63
CA GLU A 137 2.15 -48.09 -35.91
C GLU A 137 1.85 -46.99 -36.94
N ASN A 138 2.31 -47.23 -38.16
CA ASN A 138 2.15 -46.43 -39.37
C ASN A 138 0.94 -46.94 -40.15
N ILE A 139 -0.04 -46.09 -40.49
CA ILE A 139 -0.95 -46.30 -41.63
C ILE A 139 -1.21 -44.94 -42.35
N PRO A 140 -1.11 -44.88 -43.71
CA PRO A 140 -1.00 -43.66 -44.52
C PRO A 140 -2.33 -42.92 -44.81
N PRO A 141 -2.29 -41.72 -45.45
CA PRO A 141 -3.47 -40.88 -45.65
C PRO A 141 -4.46 -41.44 -46.68
N LYS A 142 -5.76 -41.26 -46.42
CA LYS A 142 -6.84 -41.49 -47.40
C LYS A 142 -7.17 -40.19 -48.13
N GLY A 143 -7.26 -40.28 -49.45
CA GLY A 143 -8.03 -39.37 -50.31
C GLY A 143 -7.19 -38.42 -51.13
#